data_AF-A0A962C3J6-F1
#
_entry.id   AF-A0A962C3J6-F1
#
_cell.length_a   1.000
_cell.length_b   1.000
_cell.length_c   1.000
_cell.angle_alpha   90.00
_cell.angle_beta   90.00
_cell.angle_gamma   90.00
#
_symmetry.space_group_name_H-M   'P 1'
#
loop_
_entity.id
_entity.type
_entity.pdbx_description
1 polymer ?
#
loop_
_entity_poly.entity_id
_entity_poly.type
_entity_poly.pdbx_seq_one_letter_code
_entity_poly.pdbx_strand_id
1 'polypeptide(L)'
;MRIWIGILLLLLLAAAAAFGWQWVVEDPGYVLVRLRGTSIETSLVFAAVALLLAWGLLSIAWRLLRWPARAWVRAQRRRARENLASGLAAFAEGRYLHAERCLAKATRQDAVRGPAFLAMARAAHARGDDDAASRALDNASADVAAAALAQRAKFLIERGHHAEALALLKPKASAGGLPPVGWQALIEAALAQGDAQAALDALPHLAKSQSLAPAALNALESRVLVAALSTAASQARLNTLWNATPRARRRQAPIIAAFARRAASFGQTLAAMDEIES
;
A
#
# COMPACT_ATOMS: atom_id res chain seq x y z
N MET A 1 -23.31 -7.59 -26.44
CA MET A 1 -22.85 -8.27 -27.68
C MET A 1 -22.80 -9.80 -27.56
N ARG A 2 -22.23 -10.41 -26.50
CA ARG A 2 -22.12 -11.88 -26.32
C ARG A 2 -23.41 -12.67 -25.97
N ILE A 3 -24.58 -12.04 -25.99
CA ILE A 3 -25.87 -12.68 -25.67
C ILE A 3 -26.64 -12.88 -26.97
N TRP A 4 -26.63 -11.87 -27.84
CA TRP A 4 -27.09 -11.93 -29.23
C TRP A 4 -26.41 -13.06 -30.01
N ILE A 5 -25.11 -13.30 -29.82
CA ILE A 5 -24.41 -14.42 -30.46
C ILE A 5 -24.94 -15.78 -29.97
N GLY A 6 -25.32 -15.90 -28.70
CA GLY A 6 -25.89 -17.14 -28.16
C GLY A 6 -27.31 -17.39 -28.66
N ILE A 7 -28.13 -16.33 -28.75
CA ILE A 7 -29.47 -16.38 -29.33
C ILE A 7 -29.40 -16.66 -30.83
N LEU A 8 -28.51 -16.01 -31.55
CA LEU A 8 -28.29 -16.22 -32.98
C LEU A 8 -27.78 -17.63 -33.27
N LEU A 9 -26.89 -18.17 -32.43
CA LEU A 9 -26.40 -19.54 -32.58
C LEU A 9 -27.48 -20.57 -32.24
N LEU A 10 -28.36 -20.30 -31.26
CA LEU A 10 -29.52 -21.13 -30.96
C LEU A 10 -30.56 -21.10 -32.09
N LEU A 11 -30.79 -19.91 -32.68
CA LEU A 11 -31.68 -19.73 -33.82
C LEU A 11 -31.13 -20.39 -35.08
N LEU A 12 -29.81 -20.28 -35.32
CA LEU A 12 -29.11 -20.93 -36.42
C LEU A 12 -29.10 -22.45 -36.24
N LEU A 13 -28.96 -22.94 -35.01
CA LEU A 13 -29.05 -24.36 -34.70
C LEU A 13 -30.48 -24.89 -34.88
N ALA A 14 -31.49 -24.12 -34.47
CA ALA A 14 -32.90 -24.45 -34.72
C ALA A 14 -33.23 -24.45 -36.22
N ALA A 15 -32.68 -23.49 -36.98
CA ALA A 15 -32.81 -23.46 -38.42
C ALA A 15 -32.08 -24.63 -39.10
N ALA A 16 -30.89 -25.00 -38.64
CA ALA A 16 -30.14 -26.16 -39.12
C ALA A 16 -30.83 -27.49 -38.77
N ALA A 17 -31.49 -27.58 -37.61
CA ALA A 17 -32.31 -28.73 -37.24
C ALA A 17 -33.59 -28.83 -38.10
N ALA A 18 -34.23 -27.70 -38.40
CA ALA A 18 -35.40 -27.64 -39.27
C ALA A 18 -35.07 -27.98 -40.74
N PHE A 19 -33.92 -27.51 -41.24
CA PHE A 19 -33.43 -27.87 -42.58
C PHE A 19 -32.91 -29.31 -42.65
N GLY A 20 -32.21 -29.77 -41.61
CA GLY A 20 -31.69 -31.13 -41.50
C GLY A 20 -32.79 -32.19 -41.42
N TRP A 21 -34.00 -31.83 -40.96
CA TRP A 21 -35.17 -32.71 -40.97
C TRP A 21 -35.51 -33.24 -42.38
N GLN A 22 -35.26 -32.46 -43.44
CA GLN A 22 -35.58 -32.86 -44.81
C GLN A 22 -34.60 -33.88 -45.41
N TRP A 23 -33.37 -33.99 -44.87
CA TRP A 23 -32.33 -34.90 -45.36
C TRP A 23 -32.27 -36.24 -44.60
N VAL A 24 -32.99 -36.35 -43.47
CA VAL A 24 -32.95 -37.50 -42.55
C VAL A 24 -34.17 -38.41 -42.75
N VAL A 25 -34.72 -38.43 -43.96
CA VAL A 25 -35.81 -39.34 -44.33
C VAL A 25 -35.27 -40.60 -45.03
N GLU A 26 -34.05 -40.58 -45.56
CA GLU A 26 -33.51 -41.68 -46.36
C GLU A 26 -32.68 -42.74 -45.60
N ASP A 27 -32.05 -42.42 -44.47
CA ASP A 27 -31.41 -43.44 -43.59
C ASP A 27 -31.24 -42.92 -42.15
N PRO A 28 -32.15 -43.22 -41.22
CA PRO A 28 -32.04 -42.73 -39.86
C PRO A 28 -31.10 -43.65 -39.08
N GLY A 29 -29.83 -43.25 -38.93
CA GLY A 29 -28.98 -43.81 -37.89
C GLY A 29 -29.70 -43.70 -36.53
N TYR A 30 -29.94 -44.83 -35.86
CA TYR A 30 -30.71 -44.89 -34.62
C TYR A 30 -29.79 -44.99 -33.40
N VAL A 31 -30.18 -44.36 -32.30
CA VAL A 31 -29.52 -44.49 -31.01
C VAL A 31 -30.48 -45.20 -30.06
N LEU A 32 -30.09 -46.37 -29.58
CA LEU A 32 -30.86 -47.14 -28.62
C LEU A 32 -30.32 -46.84 -27.22
N VAL A 33 -31.09 -46.10 -26.43
CA VAL A 33 -30.76 -45.85 -25.01
C VAL A 33 -31.59 -46.82 -24.17
N ARG A 34 -30.90 -47.76 -23.50
CA ARG A 34 -31.53 -48.77 -22.64
C ARG A 34 -31.33 -48.39 -21.18
N LEU A 35 -32.40 -48.00 -20.49
CA LEU A 35 -32.40 -47.77 -19.04
C LEU A 35 -33.42 -48.70 -18.36
N ARG A 36 -32.98 -49.48 -17.38
CA ARG A 36 -33.82 -50.31 -16.48
C ARG A 36 -34.99 -51.06 -17.15
N GLY A 37 -34.75 -51.63 -18.33
CA GLY A 37 -35.74 -52.45 -19.05
C GLY A 37 -36.64 -51.69 -20.03
N THR A 38 -36.58 -50.36 -20.07
CA THR A 38 -37.23 -49.54 -21.11
C THR A 38 -36.23 -49.20 -22.21
N SER A 39 -36.56 -49.58 -23.43
CA SER A 39 -35.80 -49.22 -24.64
C SER A 39 -36.51 -48.06 -25.30
N ILE A 40 -35.84 -46.90 -25.40
CA ILE A 40 -36.36 -45.74 -26.13
C ILE A 40 -35.53 -45.64 -27.41
N GLU A 41 -36.15 -45.92 -28.54
CA GLU A 41 -35.55 -45.76 -29.86
C GLU A 41 -35.71 -44.31 -30.29
N THR A 42 -34.60 -43.60 -30.45
CA THR A 42 -34.62 -42.21 -30.89
C THR A 42 -33.66 -42.01 -32.05
N SER A 43 -34.01 -41.14 -33.01
CA SER A 43 -33.13 -40.77 -34.10
C SER A 43 -31.85 -40.13 -33.55
N LEU A 44 -30.67 -40.50 -34.10
CA LEU A 44 -29.38 -39.90 -33.74
C LEU A 44 -29.41 -38.37 -33.85
N VAL A 45 -30.16 -37.85 -34.83
CA VAL A 45 -30.34 -36.41 -35.04
C VAL A 45 -31.14 -35.79 -33.91
N PHE A 46 -32.21 -36.45 -33.45
CA PHE A 46 -32.98 -35.99 -32.30
C PHE A 46 -32.14 -36.00 -31.02
N ALA A 47 -31.34 -37.05 -30.80
CA ALA A 47 -30.44 -37.14 -29.65
C ALA A 47 -29.37 -36.02 -29.67
N ALA A 48 -28.79 -35.73 -30.83
CA ALA A 48 -27.81 -34.66 -31.00
C ALA A 48 -28.42 -33.26 -30.78
N VAL A 49 -29.61 -33.00 -31.32
CA VAL A 49 -30.35 -31.74 -31.10
C VAL A 49 -30.74 -31.58 -29.64
N ALA A 50 -31.25 -32.65 -29.01
CA ALA A 50 -31.60 -32.65 -27.59
C ALA A 50 -30.37 -32.39 -26.69
N LEU A 51 -29.22 -32.99 -27.00
CA LEU A 51 -27.97 -32.76 -26.26
C LEU A 51 -27.48 -31.31 -26.42
N LEU A 52 -27.55 -30.75 -27.62
CA LEU A 52 -27.16 -29.35 -27.85
C LEU A 52 -28.13 -28.37 -27.17
N LEU A 53 -29.43 -28.65 -27.18
CA LEU A 53 -30.42 -27.88 -26.43
C LEU A 53 -30.17 -27.97 -24.91
N ALA A 54 -29.90 -29.17 -24.40
CA ALA A 54 -29.57 -29.38 -22.99
C ALA A 54 -28.29 -28.62 -22.60
N TRP A 55 -27.25 -28.65 -23.43
CA TRP A 55 -26.02 -27.89 -23.24
C TRP A 55 -26.28 -26.37 -23.26
N GLY A 56 -27.08 -25.89 -24.21
CA GLY A 56 -27.47 -24.48 -24.32
C GLY A 56 -28.25 -24.00 -23.09
N LEU A 57 -29.24 -24.77 -22.64
CA LEU A 57 -30.01 -24.50 -21.42
C LEU A 57 -29.13 -24.51 -20.17
N LEU A 58 -28.24 -25.49 -20.04
CA LEU A 58 -27.31 -25.58 -18.91
C LEU A 58 -26.35 -24.39 -18.87
N SER A 59 -25.84 -23.95 -20.03
CA SER A 59 -24.99 -22.77 -20.15
C SER A 59 -25.73 -21.47 -19.75
N ILE A 60 -26.99 -21.32 -20.16
CA ILE A 60 -27.84 -20.17 -19.78
C ILE A 60 -28.13 -20.21 -18.28
N ALA A 61 -28.52 -21.35 -17.72
CA ALA A 61 -28.78 -21.53 -16.29
C ALA A 61 -27.52 -21.20 -15.46
N TRP A 62 -26.35 -21.69 -15.86
CA TRP A 62 -25.08 -21.40 -15.19
C TRP A 62 -24.71 -19.91 -15.25
N ARG A 63 -25.07 -19.24 -16.34
CA ARG A 63 -24.81 -17.80 -16.54
C ARG A 63 -25.78 -16.93 -15.75
N LEU A 64 -27.07 -17.31 -15.66
CA LEU A 64 -28.07 -16.67 -14.81
C LEU A 64 -27.70 -16.80 -13.33
N LEU A 65 -27.18 -17.96 -12.91
CA LEU A 65 -26.77 -18.20 -11.53
C LEU A 65 -25.51 -17.39 -11.14
N ARG A 66 -24.57 -17.17 -12.07
CA ARG A 66 -23.34 -16.38 -11.83
C ARG A 66 -23.52 -14.86 -11.99
N TRP A 67 -24.59 -14.40 -12.64
CA TRP A 67 -24.88 -12.99 -12.85
C TRP A 67 -25.15 -12.18 -11.56
N PRO A 68 -26.03 -12.62 -10.65
CA PRO A 68 -26.31 -11.87 -9.42
C PRO A 68 -25.06 -11.79 -8.53
N ALA A 69 -24.26 -12.85 -8.46
CA ALA A 69 -23.01 -12.85 -7.70
C ALA A 69 -22.01 -11.77 -8.19
N ARG A 70 -21.86 -11.61 -9.51
CA ARG A 70 -20.97 -10.59 -10.08
C ARG A 70 -21.48 -9.17 -9.87
N ALA A 71 -22.79 -8.94 -9.98
CA ALA A 71 -23.40 -7.64 -9.71
C ALA A 71 -23.28 -7.28 -8.22
N TRP A 72 -23.52 -8.26 -7.33
CA TRP A 72 -23.38 -8.11 -5.89
C TRP A 72 -21.95 -7.74 -5.48
N VAL A 73 -20.94 -8.46 -5.98
CA VAL A 73 -19.52 -8.15 -5.69
C VAL A 73 -19.15 -6.76 -6.16
N ARG A 74 -19.66 -6.30 -7.32
CA ARG A 74 -19.42 -4.93 -7.78
C ARG A 74 -20.09 -3.89 -6.89
N ALA A 75 -21.33 -4.13 -6.46
CA ALA A 75 -22.04 -3.25 -5.54
C ALA A 75 -21.33 -3.18 -4.18
N GLN A 76 -20.85 -4.30 -3.66
CA GLN A 76 -20.08 -4.36 -2.42
C GLN A 76 -18.76 -3.59 -2.53
N ARG A 77 -18.03 -3.72 -3.66
CA ARG A 77 -16.82 -2.92 -3.91
C ARG A 77 -17.10 -1.42 -3.97
N ARG A 78 -18.23 -1.01 -4.57
CA ARG A 78 -18.66 0.40 -4.58
C ARG A 78 -18.94 0.90 -3.16
N ARG A 79 -19.75 0.17 -2.40
CA ARG A 79 -20.04 0.49 -0.99
C ARG A 79 -18.78 0.56 -0.12
N ALA A 80 -17.80 -0.32 -0.32
CA ALA A 80 -16.54 -0.27 0.41
C ALA A 80 -15.75 1.02 0.12
N ARG A 81 -15.73 1.47 -1.14
CA ARG A 81 -15.10 2.75 -1.52
C ARG A 81 -15.85 3.95 -0.96
N GLU A 82 -17.18 3.92 -0.97
CA GLU A 82 -18.02 4.95 -0.35
C GLU A 82 -17.75 5.02 1.16
N ASN A 83 -17.73 3.89 1.86
CA ASN A 83 -17.40 3.84 3.29
C ASN A 83 -15.98 4.36 3.59
N LEU A 84 -15.00 4.05 2.73
CA LEU A 84 -13.65 4.59 2.85
C LEU A 84 -13.66 6.11 2.69
N ALA A 85 -14.32 6.64 1.65
CA ALA A 85 -14.42 8.08 1.40
C ALA A 85 -15.13 8.81 2.55
N SER A 86 -16.29 8.30 2.99
CA SER A 86 -17.02 8.84 4.14
C SER A 86 -16.20 8.77 5.43
N GLY A 87 -15.44 7.68 5.64
CA GLY A 87 -14.55 7.54 6.79
C GLY A 87 -13.42 8.56 6.79
N LEU A 88 -12.79 8.79 5.64
CA LEU A 88 -11.74 9.79 5.48
C LEU A 88 -12.28 11.23 5.64
N ALA A 89 -13.47 11.51 5.12
CA ALA A 89 -14.15 12.80 5.33
C ALA A 89 -14.46 13.03 6.81
N ALA A 90 -15.04 12.02 7.49
CA ALA A 90 -15.32 12.09 8.92
C ALA A 90 -14.05 12.27 9.77
N PHE A 91 -12.94 11.65 9.36
CA PHE A 91 -11.64 11.85 10.01
C PHE A 91 -11.18 13.31 9.87
N ALA A 92 -11.29 13.89 8.67
CA ALA A 92 -10.95 15.29 8.43
C ALA A 92 -11.85 16.27 9.19
N GLU A 93 -13.11 15.91 9.41
CA GLU A 93 -14.06 16.65 10.26
C GLU A 93 -13.79 16.49 11.78
N GLY A 94 -12.80 15.68 12.19
CA GLY A 94 -12.51 15.39 13.60
C GLY A 94 -13.49 14.40 14.25
N ARG A 95 -14.41 13.80 13.48
CA ARG A 95 -15.40 12.83 13.96
C ARG A 95 -14.78 11.42 14.01
N TYR A 96 -13.75 11.24 14.84
CA TYR A 96 -12.90 10.04 14.85
C TYR A 96 -13.67 8.73 15.06
N LEU A 97 -14.65 8.70 15.97
CA LEU A 97 -15.45 7.50 16.22
C LEU A 97 -16.33 7.11 15.02
N HIS A 98 -16.87 8.11 14.31
CA HIS A 98 -17.64 7.87 13.09
C HIS A 98 -16.72 7.40 11.96
N ALA A 99 -15.53 8.01 11.84
CA ALA A 99 -14.50 7.60 10.90
C ALA A 99 -14.11 6.13 11.10
N GLU A 100 -13.77 5.72 12.33
CA GLU A 100 -13.43 4.33 12.66
C GLU A 100 -14.54 3.35 12.25
N ARG A 101 -15.81 3.65 12.54
CA ARG A 101 -16.94 2.78 12.17
C ARG A 101 -17.09 2.64 10.66
N CYS A 102 -16.93 3.72 9.91
CA CYS A 102 -17.00 3.70 8.44
C CYS A 102 -15.81 2.95 7.83
N LEU A 103 -14.60 3.21 8.33
CA LEU A 103 -13.37 2.55 7.88
C LEU A 103 -13.39 1.05 8.20
N ALA A 104 -13.88 0.63 9.37
CA ALA A 104 -14.04 -0.77 9.74
C ALA A 104 -15.03 -1.53 8.82
N LYS A 105 -16.00 -0.84 8.21
CA LYS A 105 -16.85 -1.46 7.17
C LYS A 105 -16.08 -1.62 5.85
N ALA A 106 -15.19 -0.69 5.53
CA ALA A 106 -14.38 -0.73 4.32
C ALA A 106 -13.33 -1.86 4.35
N THR A 107 -12.79 -2.21 5.51
CA THR A 107 -11.76 -3.27 5.66
C THR A 107 -12.22 -4.66 5.23
N ARG A 108 -13.54 -4.90 5.17
CA ARG A 108 -14.15 -6.15 4.67
C ARG A 108 -13.84 -6.43 3.20
N GLN A 109 -13.37 -5.43 2.45
CA GLN A 109 -13.05 -5.56 1.04
C GLN A 109 -11.53 -5.47 0.83
N ASP A 110 -10.94 -6.55 0.31
CA ASP A 110 -9.48 -6.69 0.14
C ASP A 110 -8.85 -5.53 -0.63
N ALA A 111 -9.53 -5.02 -1.65
CA ALA A 111 -9.04 -3.93 -2.51
C ALA A 111 -8.80 -2.60 -1.77
N VAL A 112 -9.41 -2.38 -0.61
CA VAL A 112 -9.25 -1.15 0.19
C VAL A 112 -8.85 -1.44 1.63
N ARG A 113 -8.58 -2.70 1.97
CA ARG A 113 -8.35 -3.16 3.34
C ARG A 113 -7.15 -2.48 3.98
N GLY A 114 -5.98 -2.55 3.36
CA GLY A 114 -4.76 -1.89 3.83
C GLY A 114 -4.93 -0.38 4.08
N PRO A 115 -5.35 0.42 3.08
CA PRO A 115 -5.58 1.85 3.27
C PRO A 115 -6.64 2.17 4.34
N ALA A 116 -7.71 1.36 4.44
CA ALA A 116 -8.74 1.53 5.45
C ALA A 116 -8.19 1.31 6.87
N PHE A 117 -7.36 0.27 7.07
CA PHE A 117 -6.72 0.04 8.37
C PHE A 117 -5.70 1.12 8.73
N LEU A 118 -4.91 1.63 7.78
CA LEU A 118 -4.00 2.76 8.03
C LEU A 118 -4.75 4.03 8.43
N ALA A 119 -5.86 4.33 7.76
CA ALA A 119 -6.71 5.47 8.12
C ALA A 119 -7.39 5.27 9.48
N MET A 120 -7.83 4.04 9.78
CA MET A 120 -8.45 3.70 11.05
C MET A 120 -7.45 3.85 12.21
N ALA A 121 -6.20 3.44 12.01
CA ALA A 121 -5.13 3.65 12.97
C ALA A 121 -4.90 5.14 13.26
N ARG A 122 -4.94 5.99 12.24
CA ARG A 122 -4.84 7.45 12.40
C ARG A 122 -6.02 8.04 13.15
N ALA A 123 -7.24 7.58 12.88
CA ALA A 123 -8.43 8.00 13.61
C ALA A 123 -8.35 7.62 15.10
N ALA A 124 -7.94 6.38 15.39
CA ALA A 124 -7.77 5.90 16.75
C ALA A 124 -6.67 6.66 17.50
N HIS A 125 -5.52 6.89 16.88
CA HIS A 125 -4.43 7.66 17.47
C HIS A 125 -4.83 9.11 17.75
N ALA A 126 -5.53 9.76 16.81
CA ALA A 126 -6.04 11.13 17.01
C ALA A 126 -7.08 11.23 18.14
N ARG A 127 -7.81 10.13 18.41
CA ARG A 127 -8.71 10.00 19.57
C ARG A 127 -7.97 9.72 20.89
N GLY A 128 -6.67 9.41 20.83
CA GLY A 128 -5.84 9.05 21.97
C GLY A 128 -5.89 7.57 22.36
N ASP A 129 -6.50 6.72 21.54
CA ASP A 129 -6.64 5.27 21.76
C ASP A 129 -5.49 4.52 21.04
N ASP A 130 -4.33 4.48 21.69
CA ASP A 130 -3.11 3.91 21.10
C ASP A 130 -3.17 2.38 20.94
N ASP A 131 -3.97 1.71 21.77
CA ASP A 131 -4.21 0.26 21.67
C ASP A 131 -5.04 -0.07 20.42
N ALA A 132 -6.11 0.69 20.16
CA ALA A 132 -6.86 0.55 18.93
C ALA A 132 -6.02 0.92 17.71
N ALA A 133 -5.17 1.96 17.81
CA ALA A 133 -4.26 2.35 16.74
C ALA A 133 -3.25 1.24 16.42
N SER A 134 -2.64 0.64 17.44
CA SER A 134 -1.67 -0.44 17.27
C SER A 134 -2.30 -1.68 16.64
N ARG A 135 -3.47 -2.11 17.13
CA ARG A 135 -4.23 -3.22 16.53
C ARG A 135 -4.60 -2.96 15.07
N ALA A 136 -4.97 -1.73 14.74
CA ALA A 136 -5.26 -1.35 13.36
C ALA A 136 -4.01 -1.44 12.47
N LEU A 137 -2.84 -1.02 12.96
CA LEU A 137 -1.57 -1.14 12.24
C LEU A 137 -1.11 -2.58 12.07
N ASP A 138 -1.32 -3.43 13.08
CA ASP A 138 -1.00 -4.86 12.99
C ASP A 138 -1.84 -5.52 11.89
N ASN A 139 -3.13 -5.19 11.78
CA ASN A 139 -3.98 -5.63 10.67
C ASN A 139 -3.56 -5.03 9.32
N ALA A 140 -3.15 -3.75 9.28
CA ALA A 140 -2.64 -3.12 8.06
C ALA A 140 -1.36 -3.78 7.55
N SER A 141 -0.55 -4.36 8.45
CA SER A 141 0.75 -4.95 8.11
C SER A 141 0.62 -6.16 7.17
N ALA A 142 -0.52 -6.84 7.18
CA ALA A 142 -0.80 -7.95 6.27
C ALA A 142 -0.85 -7.52 4.79
N ASP A 143 -1.31 -6.30 4.51
CA ASP A 143 -1.45 -5.78 3.14
C ASP A 143 -0.35 -4.75 2.79
N VAL A 144 0.05 -3.91 3.76
CA VAL A 144 0.92 -2.73 3.58
C VAL A 144 1.90 -2.58 4.76
N ALA A 145 2.74 -3.60 4.97
CA ALA A 145 3.74 -3.66 6.04
C ALA A 145 4.63 -2.41 6.17
N ALA A 146 5.21 -1.94 5.06
CA ALA A 146 6.15 -0.81 5.09
C ALA A 146 5.48 0.50 5.54
N ALA A 147 4.25 0.76 5.08
CA ALA A 147 3.49 1.94 5.47
C ALA A 147 2.98 1.85 6.91
N ALA A 148 2.52 0.67 7.34
CA ALA A 148 2.10 0.43 8.73
C ALA A 148 3.25 0.67 9.72
N LEU A 149 4.45 0.20 9.38
CA LEU A 149 5.65 0.40 10.20
C LEU A 149 6.05 1.87 10.30
N ALA A 150 6.10 2.59 9.18
CA ALA A 150 6.41 4.02 9.20
C ALA A 150 5.38 4.82 10.02
N GLN A 151 4.10 4.47 9.92
CA GLN A 151 3.05 5.09 10.70
C GLN A 151 3.19 4.78 12.21
N ARG A 152 3.55 3.54 12.56
CA ARG A 152 3.83 3.15 13.96
C ARG A 152 4.96 3.97 14.56
N ALA A 153 6.06 4.09 13.83
CA ALA A 153 7.20 4.89 14.27
C ALA A 153 6.82 6.36 14.45
N LYS A 154 5.98 6.91 13.57
CA LYS A 154 5.47 8.27 13.70
C LYS A 154 4.64 8.47 14.97
N PHE A 155 3.72 7.55 15.27
CA PHE A 155 2.94 7.61 16.52
C PHE A 155 3.84 7.55 17.76
N LEU A 156 4.88 6.72 17.76
CA LEU A 156 5.86 6.67 18.85
C LEU A 156 6.60 8.01 19.01
N ILE A 157 7.01 8.64 17.90
CA ILE A 157 7.65 9.96 17.92
C ILE A 157 6.71 11.03 18.47
N GLU A 158 5.44 11.04 18.05
CA GLU A 158 4.42 11.98 18.52
C GLU A 158 4.15 11.84 20.04
N ARG A 159 4.33 10.62 20.59
CA ARG A 159 4.25 10.34 22.03
C ARG A 159 5.57 10.57 22.78
N GLY A 160 6.66 10.94 22.11
CA GLY A 160 7.99 11.14 22.72
C GLY A 160 8.83 9.87 22.88
N HIS A 161 8.34 8.71 22.44
CA HIS A 161 9.04 7.42 22.50
C HIS A 161 10.06 7.27 21.36
N HIS A 162 11.00 8.21 21.26
CA HIS A 162 11.97 8.26 20.15
C HIS A 162 12.93 7.06 20.14
N ALA A 163 13.28 6.51 21.31
CA ALA A 163 14.17 5.35 21.41
C ALA A 163 13.54 4.10 20.79
N GLU A 164 12.26 3.85 21.10
CA GLU A 164 11.49 2.73 20.55
C GLU A 164 11.28 2.90 19.05
N ALA A 165 10.97 4.11 18.58
CA ALA A 165 10.85 4.40 17.15
C ALA A 165 12.15 4.11 16.39
N LEU A 166 13.31 4.51 16.94
CA LEU A 166 14.61 4.25 16.35
C LEU A 166 14.93 2.76 16.31
N ALA A 167 14.69 2.03 17.41
CA ALA A 167 14.90 0.59 17.49
C ALA A 167 14.02 -0.19 16.50
N LEU A 168 12.79 0.28 16.26
CA LEU A 168 11.88 -0.30 15.27
C LEU A 168 12.35 -0.07 13.82
N LEU A 169 12.84 1.14 13.51
CA LEU A 169 13.20 1.54 12.16
C LEU A 169 14.58 1.06 11.72
N LYS A 170 15.58 1.05 12.61
CA LYS A 170 16.99 0.77 12.28
C LYS A 170 17.21 -0.58 11.58
N PRO A 171 16.64 -1.72 12.02
CA PRO A 171 16.80 -2.99 11.32
C PRO A 171 16.19 -2.99 9.92
N LYS A 172 15.09 -2.26 9.72
CA LYS A 172 14.40 -2.18 8.42
C LYS A 172 15.05 -1.19 7.46
N ALA A 173 15.71 -0.16 8.00
CA ALA A 173 16.54 0.76 7.24
C ALA A 173 17.71 0.01 6.58
N SER A 174 18.41 -0.84 7.33
CA SER A 174 19.52 -1.65 6.81
C SER A 174 19.08 -2.62 5.71
N ALA A 175 17.82 -3.07 5.72
CA ALA A 175 17.24 -3.90 4.66
C ALA A 175 16.79 -3.10 3.42
N GLY A 176 16.91 -1.76 3.42
CA GLY A 176 16.56 -0.90 2.27
C GLY A 176 15.06 -0.76 1.98
N GLY A 177 14.20 -1.25 2.88
CA GLY A 177 12.74 -1.38 2.64
C GLY A 177 11.87 -0.26 3.21
N LEU A 178 12.44 0.87 3.64
CA LEU A 178 11.68 1.94 4.29
C LEU A 178 11.04 2.90 3.26
N PRO A 179 9.76 3.28 3.46
CA PRO A 179 9.15 4.34 2.67
C PRO A 179 9.74 5.71 3.06
N PRO A 180 9.56 6.77 2.25
CA PRO A 180 10.10 8.11 2.53
C PRO A 180 9.74 8.65 3.92
N VAL A 181 8.48 8.46 4.35
CA VAL A 181 8.02 8.85 5.69
C VAL A 181 8.77 8.09 6.79
N GLY A 182 9.12 6.82 6.54
CA GLY A 182 9.92 6.02 7.47
C GLY A 182 11.35 6.53 7.61
N TRP A 183 11.96 6.98 6.51
CA TRP A 183 13.29 7.62 6.55
C TRP A 183 13.26 8.95 7.31
N GLN A 184 12.23 9.77 7.10
CA GLN A 184 12.06 11.01 7.87
C GLN A 184 11.89 10.72 9.36
N ALA A 185 11.02 9.77 9.72
CA ALA A 185 10.82 9.35 11.10
C ALA A 185 12.11 8.81 11.74
N LEU A 186 12.93 8.08 10.98
CA LEU A 186 14.23 7.59 11.46
C LEU A 186 15.16 8.75 11.79
N ILE A 187 15.27 9.74 10.91
CA ILE A 187 16.10 10.93 11.12
C ILE A 187 15.63 11.69 12.36
N GLU A 188 14.32 11.93 12.49
CA GLU A 188 13.76 12.63 13.65
C GLU A 188 14.02 11.88 14.97
N ALA A 189 13.80 10.57 14.98
CA ALA A 189 14.07 9.73 16.15
C ALA A 189 15.57 9.66 16.49
N ALA A 190 16.43 9.54 15.49
CA ALA A 190 17.89 9.49 15.65
C ALA A 190 18.44 10.81 16.20
N LEU A 191 17.94 11.95 15.71
CA LEU A 191 18.31 13.27 16.23
C LEU A 191 17.89 13.46 17.69
N ALA A 192 16.69 13.00 18.05
CA ALA A 192 16.21 13.07 19.43
C ALA A 192 17.01 12.17 20.40
N GLN A 193 17.54 11.06 19.90
CA GLN A 193 18.37 10.13 20.68
C GLN A 193 19.88 10.43 20.63
N GLY A 194 20.31 11.44 19.86
CA GLY A 194 21.71 11.77 19.70
C GLY A 194 22.52 10.81 18.80
N ASP A 195 21.87 9.88 18.10
CA ASP A 195 22.51 9.01 17.09
C ASP A 195 22.68 9.76 15.76
N ALA A 196 23.57 10.75 15.76
CA ALA A 196 23.79 11.61 14.59
C ALA A 196 24.32 10.85 13.37
N GLN A 197 25.00 9.71 13.57
CA GLN A 197 25.49 8.88 12.48
C GLN A 197 24.34 8.20 11.74
N ALA A 198 23.39 7.60 12.47
CA ALA A 198 22.20 7.01 11.84
C ALA A 198 21.36 8.05 11.08
N ALA A 199 21.28 9.28 11.61
CA ALA A 199 20.60 10.39 10.93
C ALA A 199 21.31 10.80 9.62
N LEU A 200 22.64 10.86 9.61
CA LEU A 200 23.43 11.15 8.41
C LEU A 200 23.26 10.07 7.34
N ASP A 201 23.30 8.80 7.73
CA ASP A 201 23.23 7.68 6.80
C ASP A 201 21.85 7.58 6.12
N ALA A 202 20.78 7.98 6.82
CA ALA A 202 19.42 8.00 6.29
C ALA A 202 19.13 9.17 5.32
N LEU A 203 19.89 10.26 5.40
CA LEU A 203 19.61 11.50 4.69
C LEU A 203 19.64 11.38 3.15
N PRO A 204 20.63 10.71 2.52
CA PRO A 204 20.67 10.53 1.08
C PRO A 204 19.46 9.75 0.54
N HIS A 205 18.93 8.79 1.32
CA HIS A 205 17.74 8.02 0.95
C HIS A 205 16.49 8.91 0.92
N LEU A 206 16.35 9.80 1.90
CA LEU A 206 15.26 10.77 1.94
C LEU A 206 15.39 11.81 0.81
N ALA A 207 16.59 12.33 0.57
CA ALA A 207 16.85 13.33 -0.47
C ALA A 207 16.49 12.80 -1.88
N LYS A 208 16.80 11.53 -2.18
CA LYS A 208 16.43 10.89 -3.46
C LYS A 208 14.91 10.77 -3.65
N SER A 209 14.14 10.67 -2.57
CA SER A 209 12.70 10.47 -2.64
C SER A 209 11.90 11.71 -3.03
N GLN A 210 12.48 12.92 -2.95
CA GLN A 210 11.81 14.21 -3.20
C GLN A 210 10.50 14.40 -2.44
N SER A 211 10.34 13.72 -1.30
CA SER A 211 9.10 13.77 -0.48
C SER A 211 8.94 15.07 0.32
N LEU A 212 10.01 15.85 0.48
CA LEU A 212 10.04 17.10 1.21
C LEU A 212 10.27 18.29 0.28
N ALA A 213 9.68 19.43 0.61
CA ALA A 213 9.99 20.70 -0.04
C ALA A 213 11.49 21.03 0.13
N PRO A 214 12.15 21.66 -0.87
CA PRO A 214 13.58 21.94 -0.81
C PRO A 214 14.01 22.70 0.45
N ALA A 215 13.20 23.66 0.91
CA ALA A 215 13.46 24.40 2.14
C ALA A 215 13.42 23.52 3.40
N ALA A 216 12.44 22.62 3.50
CA ALA A 216 12.30 21.69 4.63
C ALA A 216 13.43 20.65 4.64
N LEU A 217 13.81 20.12 3.47
CA LEU A 217 14.94 19.22 3.33
C LEU A 217 16.26 19.91 3.73
N ASN A 218 16.46 21.15 3.28
CA ASN A 218 17.62 21.95 3.66
C ASN A 218 17.70 22.17 5.17
N ALA A 219 16.58 22.54 5.82
CA ALA A 219 16.54 22.73 7.26
C ALA A 219 16.83 21.42 8.03
N LEU A 220 16.28 20.29 7.56
CA LEU A 220 16.54 18.98 8.16
C LEU A 220 18.02 18.60 8.00
N GLU A 221 18.59 18.80 6.82
CA GLU A 221 20.01 18.51 6.56
C GLU A 221 20.94 19.37 7.42
N SER A 222 20.66 20.66 7.57
CA SER A 222 21.43 21.52 8.45
C SER A 222 21.38 21.03 9.91
N ARG A 223 20.21 20.59 10.40
CA ARG A 223 20.09 20.00 11.75
C ARG A 223 20.90 18.72 11.90
N VAL A 224 20.87 17.84 10.90
CA VAL A 224 21.64 16.58 10.90
C VAL A 224 23.14 16.85 10.87
N LEU A 225 23.60 17.76 10.01
CA LEU A 225 25.01 18.15 9.93
C LEU A 225 25.50 18.78 11.24
N VAL A 226 24.73 19.70 11.82
CA VAL A 226 25.05 20.30 13.13
C VAL A 226 25.17 19.23 14.21
N ALA A 227 24.21 18.31 14.29
CA ALA A 227 24.26 17.21 15.25
C ALA A 227 25.52 16.36 15.05
N ALA A 228 25.81 15.93 13.82
CA ALA A 228 26.95 15.09 13.51
C ALA A 228 28.31 15.76 13.77
N LEU A 229 28.44 17.05 13.46
CA LEU A 229 29.64 17.82 13.78
C LEU A 229 29.79 17.96 15.29
N SER A 230 28.71 18.25 16.01
CA SER A 230 28.75 18.43 17.48
C SER A 230 29.07 17.14 18.25
N THR A 231 28.72 15.97 17.70
CA THR A 231 28.97 14.66 18.33
C THR A 231 30.18 13.92 17.73
N ALA A 232 30.98 14.55 16.87
CA ALA A 232 32.12 13.91 16.22
C ALA A 232 33.13 13.39 17.26
N ALA A 233 33.41 12.08 17.29
CA ALA A 233 34.21 11.45 18.34
C ALA A 233 35.70 11.83 18.33
N SER A 234 36.23 12.23 17.17
CA SER A 234 37.64 12.61 17.01
C SER A 234 37.79 13.78 16.04
N GLN A 235 38.94 14.46 16.14
CA GLN A 235 39.30 15.53 15.23
C GLN A 235 39.39 15.06 13.77
N ALA A 236 39.95 13.86 13.54
CA ALA A 236 39.98 13.27 12.20
C ALA A 236 38.57 13.09 11.63
N ARG A 237 37.62 12.60 12.45
CA ARG A 237 36.23 12.45 12.04
C ARG A 237 35.58 13.81 11.76
N LEU A 238 35.82 14.81 12.61
CA LEU A 238 35.32 16.17 12.42
C LEU A 238 35.77 16.75 11.07
N ASN A 239 37.07 16.65 10.76
CA ASN A 239 37.63 17.13 9.50
C ASN A 239 37.09 16.36 8.29
N THR A 240 36.89 15.04 8.40
CA THR A 240 36.27 14.27 7.31
C THR A 240 34.82 14.70 7.04
N LEU A 241 34.04 14.95 8.08
CA LEU A 241 32.65 15.42 7.95
C LEU A 241 32.60 16.85 7.38
N TRP A 242 33.49 17.74 7.84
CA TRP A 242 33.63 19.09 7.29
C TRP A 242 33.97 19.05 5.79
N ASN A 243 34.97 18.25 5.42
CA ASN A 243 35.42 18.13 4.03
C ASN A 243 34.38 17.48 3.10
N ALA A 244 33.57 16.54 3.62
CA ALA A 244 32.47 15.95 2.88
C ALA A 244 31.27 16.91 2.69
N THR A 245 31.16 17.94 3.52
CA THR A 245 30.05 18.91 3.45
C THR A 245 30.25 19.86 2.25
N PRO A 246 29.25 20.06 1.36
CA PRO A 246 29.38 20.99 0.23
C PRO A 246 29.66 22.43 0.67
N ARG A 247 30.46 23.18 -0.11
CA ARG A 247 30.80 24.58 0.20
C ARG A 247 29.59 25.49 0.41
N ALA A 248 28.51 25.28 -0.36
CA ALA A 248 27.27 26.04 -0.20
C ALA A 248 26.61 25.86 1.18
N ARG A 249 26.78 24.68 1.79
CA ARG A 249 26.29 24.37 3.14
C ARG A 249 27.21 24.95 4.22
N ARG A 250 28.53 24.95 4.00
CA ARG A 250 29.52 25.47 4.97
C ARG A 250 29.34 26.95 5.28
N ARG A 251 28.73 27.73 4.39
CA ARG A 251 28.42 29.16 4.62
C ARG A 251 27.28 29.41 5.62
N GLN A 252 26.58 28.37 6.05
CA GLN A 252 25.50 28.53 7.01
C GLN A 252 26.05 28.68 8.43
N ALA A 253 25.78 29.82 9.05
CA ALA A 253 26.19 30.14 10.42
C ALA A 253 26.03 29.01 11.46
N PRO A 254 24.90 28.25 11.52
CA PRO A 254 24.78 27.17 12.52
C PRO A 254 25.78 26.04 12.32
N ILE A 255 26.18 25.75 11.07
CA ILE A 255 27.11 24.66 10.74
C ILE A 255 28.54 25.07 11.09
N ILE A 256 28.94 26.32 10.77
CA ILE A 256 30.24 26.89 11.16
C ILE A 256 30.37 26.89 12.69
N ALA A 257 29.34 27.40 13.39
CA ALA A 257 29.35 27.47 14.85
C ALA A 257 29.43 26.08 15.52
N ALA A 258 28.87 25.03 14.90
CA ALA A 258 28.99 23.67 15.39
C ALA A 258 30.41 23.12 15.19
N PHE A 259 31.00 23.34 14.01
CA PHE A 259 32.38 22.96 13.72
C PHE A 259 33.37 23.68 14.64
N ALA A 260 33.30 25.00 14.74
CA ALA A 260 34.19 25.82 15.56
C ALA A 260 34.15 25.40 17.04
N ARG A 261 32.94 25.19 17.60
CA ARG A 261 32.80 24.71 18.99
C ARG A 261 33.41 23.33 19.20
N ARG A 262 33.20 22.40 18.26
CA ARG A 262 33.79 21.05 18.36
C ARG A 262 35.31 21.08 18.16
N ALA A 263 35.82 21.87 17.22
CA ALA A 263 37.25 22.03 16.97
C ALA A 263 37.96 22.66 18.18
N ALA A 264 37.35 23.65 18.82
CA ALA A 264 37.85 24.24 20.06
C ALA A 264 37.92 23.21 21.19
N SER A 265 36.93 22.31 21.31
CA SER A 265 36.96 21.23 22.31
C SER A 265 38.10 20.22 22.10
N PHE A 266 38.66 20.14 20.90
CA PHE A 266 39.84 19.32 20.59
C PHE A 266 41.17 20.09 20.68
N GLY A 267 41.16 21.35 21.15
CA GLY A 267 42.37 22.15 21.35
C GLY A 267 42.85 22.93 20.11
N GLN A 268 42.01 23.09 19.08
CA GLN A 268 42.30 23.93 17.90
C GLN A 268 41.49 25.23 17.91
N THR A 269 41.91 26.20 18.72
CA THR A 269 41.30 27.55 18.73
C THR A 269 41.63 28.35 17.46
N LEU A 270 42.83 28.22 16.90
CA LEU A 270 43.28 28.98 15.73
C LEU A 270 42.54 28.62 14.42
N ALA A 271 42.37 27.33 14.11
CA ALA A 271 41.66 26.89 12.90
C ALA A 271 40.15 27.20 12.93
N ALA A 272 39.58 27.38 14.13
CA ALA A 272 38.18 27.79 14.30
C ALA A 272 37.97 29.29 14.08
N MET A 273 39.00 30.12 14.24
CA MET A 273 38.92 31.58 14.06
C MET A 273 38.95 31.96 12.57
N ASP A 274 39.82 31.35 11.77
CA ASP A 274 39.92 31.63 10.32
C ASP A 274 38.61 31.35 9.55
N GLU A 275 37.83 30.34 9.95
CA GLU A 275 36.55 30.00 9.31
C GLU A 275 35.36 30.86 9.81
N ILE A 276 35.51 31.61 10.90
CA ILE A 276 34.50 32.59 11.34
C ILE A 276 34.73 33.94 10.65
N GLU A 277 35.97 34.27 10.28
CA GLU A 277 36.33 35.54 9.65
C GLU A 277 36.21 35.55 8.12
N SER A 278 36.15 34.37 7.47
CA SER A 278 36.00 34.24 6.00
C SER A 278 34.56 34.08 5.51
#